data_AF-A0A926WVB9-F1
#
_entry.id   AF-A0A926WVB9-F1
#
_cell.length_a   1.000
_cell.length_b   1.000
_cell.length_c   1.000
_cell.angle_alpha   90.00
_cell.angle_beta   90.00
_cell.angle_gamma   90.00
#
_symmetry.space_group_name_H-M   'P 1'
#
loop_
_entity.id
_entity.type
_entity.pdbx_description
1 polymer ?
#
loop_
_entity_poly.entity_id
_entity_poly.type
_entity_poly.pdbx_seq_one_letter_code
_entity_poly.pdbx_strand_id
1 'polypeptide(L)'
;MAWLSGQRLQGGKYTIEKELGEGGFGITYRARDHNGRFVVIKTLNDSIQRRSDFAKFQQDFLNEAIKLAKCTHPHIVQIHEVIQEDSLWCMVMEYIDGEDLGNLVENQGVLSEAEALRYIQQIGEALTVVHNNSLLHRDIKPQNIMLRSSNSEAVLIDFGIAREFTPNLTKTHTKILSDGFAPIEQYGARAKRGAYTDVYALAATLYSLLTGELPTIAPMRAIGIELEEPKKMNSSISDRVNQAIIKGMEINPENRPQSVEDWLKLLGVEVASKIYSAPPKQTNSFPVISSLKSDYYKLRDLLADGNWRGANIETSNLMLSLGCPTKGRWLDSESIKKISCEEFHIIDKLWINYSNGKFGFSIQHKIWDTVQGNVDQFGNLVGWRVKHSWIQYSKYNFSINAPHGHLPAYLEFLGFVWKDGWFGAYWDGDLSRVKALVSKWEQCNI
;
A
#
# COMPACT_ATOMS: atom_id res chain seq x y z
N MET A 1 -24.63 10.00 1.96
CA MET A 1 -25.35 10.42 0.73
C MET A 1 -24.34 10.45 -0.40
N ALA A 2 -24.71 9.98 -1.59
CA ALA A 2 -23.86 10.12 -2.78
C ALA A 2 -23.67 11.59 -3.17
N TRP A 3 -22.47 11.96 -3.61
CA TRP A 3 -22.19 13.32 -4.06
C TRP A 3 -22.82 13.59 -5.43
N LEU A 4 -23.33 14.81 -5.61
CA LEU A 4 -24.01 15.23 -6.83
C LEU A 4 -23.05 15.88 -7.83
N SER A 5 -23.44 15.86 -9.11
CA SER A 5 -22.74 16.62 -10.15
C SER A 5 -22.64 18.11 -9.77
N GLY A 6 -21.46 18.69 -9.93
CA GLY A 6 -21.14 20.07 -9.54
C GLY A 6 -20.75 20.26 -8.08
N GLN A 7 -20.89 19.23 -7.22
CA GLN A 7 -20.46 19.32 -5.84
C GLN A 7 -18.94 19.49 -5.75
N ARG A 8 -18.51 20.43 -4.91
CA ARG A 8 -17.10 20.77 -4.69
C ARG A 8 -16.61 20.13 -3.41
N LEU A 9 -15.45 19.46 -3.47
CA LEU A 9 -14.79 18.83 -2.34
C LEU A 9 -13.49 19.57 -2.00
N GLN A 10 -13.01 19.43 -0.77
CA GLN A 10 -11.71 19.95 -0.29
C GLN A 10 -11.53 21.44 -0.60
N GLY A 11 -12.52 22.27 -0.24
CA GLY A 11 -12.46 23.71 -0.48
C GLY A 11 -12.48 24.11 -1.97
N GLY A 12 -12.96 23.24 -2.85
CA GLY A 12 -13.01 23.47 -4.30
C GLY A 12 -11.86 22.87 -5.09
N LYS A 13 -10.97 22.09 -4.44
CA LYS A 13 -9.88 21.38 -5.13
C LYS A 13 -10.40 20.35 -6.14
N TYR A 14 -11.56 19.74 -5.87
CA TYR A 14 -12.22 18.80 -6.77
C TYR A 14 -13.67 19.18 -7.03
N THR A 15 -14.13 18.96 -8.26
CA THR A 15 -15.55 19.10 -8.61
C THR A 15 -16.06 17.77 -9.17
N ILE A 16 -17.07 17.18 -8.52
CA ILE A 16 -17.72 15.94 -8.97
C ILE A 16 -18.43 16.20 -10.29
N GLU A 17 -18.20 15.35 -11.29
CA GLU A 17 -18.94 15.40 -12.55
C GLU A 17 -20.07 14.38 -12.59
N LYS A 18 -19.77 13.12 -12.29
CA LYS A 18 -20.75 12.04 -12.29
C LYS A 18 -20.27 10.87 -11.45
N GLU A 19 -21.22 10.07 -11.00
CA GLU A 19 -20.96 8.72 -10.52
C GLU A 19 -20.52 7.83 -11.69
N LEU A 20 -19.51 6.99 -11.47
CA LEU A 20 -19.06 5.96 -12.39
C LEU A 20 -19.63 4.58 -12.02
N GLY A 21 -19.87 4.34 -10.72
CA GLY A 21 -20.58 3.17 -10.25
C GLY A 21 -20.56 3.04 -8.74
N GLU A 22 -21.50 2.26 -8.23
CA GLU A 22 -21.62 1.87 -6.83
C GLU A 22 -21.56 0.35 -6.69
N GLY A 23 -20.57 -0.14 -5.95
CA GLY A 23 -20.40 -1.54 -5.60
C GLY A 23 -20.90 -1.83 -4.19
N GLY A 24 -20.70 -3.06 -3.73
CA GLY A 24 -21.16 -3.49 -2.40
C GLY A 24 -20.56 -2.74 -1.22
N PHE A 25 -19.40 -2.10 -1.38
CA PHE A 25 -18.67 -1.42 -0.30
C PHE A 25 -18.33 0.04 -0.58
N GLY A 26 -18.26 0.42 -1.86
CA GLY A 26 -17.73 1.71 -2.27
C GLY A 26 -18.48 2.28 -3.44
N ILE A 27 -18.34 3.58 -3.58
CA ILE A 27 -18.89 4.37 -4.68
C ILE A 27 -17.74 5.14 -5.32
N THR A 28 -17.76 5.21 -6.65
CA THR A 28 -16.69 5.76 -7.46
C THR A 28 -17.24 6.88 -8.33
N TYR A 29 -16.54 8.00 -8.36
CA TYR A 29 -16.92 9.21 -9.08
C TYR A 29 -15.84 9.61 -10.09
N ARG A 30 -16.26 10.19 -11.21
CA ARG A 30 -15.39 11.03 -12.04
C ARG A 30 -15.48 12.46 -11.52
N ALA A 31 -14.33 13.10 -11.36
CA ALA A 31 -14.23 14.49 -10.94
C ALA A 31 -13.20 15.23 -11.78
N ARG A 32 -13.17 16.56 -11.64
CA ARG A 32 -12.07 17.41 -12.12
C ARG A 32 -11.27 17.96 -10.97
N ASP A 33 -9.96 18.01 -11.10
CA ASP A 33 -9.09 18.76 -10.20
C ASP A 33 -9.13 20.28 -10.50
N HIS A 34 -8.43 21.07 -9.68
CA HIS A 34 -8.33 22.52 -9.86
C HIS A 34 -7.68 22.97 -11.17
N ASN A 35 -6.95 22.08 -11.86
CA ASN A 35 -6.37 22.32 -13.19
C ASN A 35 -7.31 21.87 -14.32
N GLY A 36 -8.53 21.42 -14.00
CA GLY A 36 -9.51 20.92 -14.96
C GLY A 36 -9.24 19.51 -15.49
N ARG A 37 -8.23 18.80 -14.95
CA ARG A 37 -7.88 17.43 -15.35
C ARG A 37 -8.85 16.44 -14.71
N PHE A 38 -9.18 15.38 -15.44
CA PHE A 38 -10.01 14.31 -14.91
C PHE A 38 -9.25 13.47 -13.87
N VAL A 39 -9.95 13.14 -12.80
CA VAL A 39 -9.53 12.21 -11.76
C VAL A 39 -10.69 11.31 -11.39
N VAL A 40 -10.39 10.18 -10.77
CA VAL A 40 -11.39 9.30 -10.16
C VAL A 40 -11.31 9.45 -8.64
N ILE A 41 -12.46 9.57 -7.99
CA ILE A 41 -12.56 9.63 -6.53
C ILE A 41 -13.39 8.43 -6.07
N LYS A 42 -12.79 7.56 -5.26
CA LYS A 42 -13.47 6.41 -4.65
C LYS A 42 -13.61 6.59 -3.15
N THR A 43 -14.76 6.21 -2.62
CA THR A 43 -15.05 6.27 -1.18
C THR A 43 -16.00 5.15 -0.75
N LEU A 44 -16.24 4.98 0.54
CA LEU A 44 -17.19 4.01 1.07
C LEU A 44 -18.63 4.46 0.81
N ASN A 45 -19.49 3.55 0.37
CA ASN A 45 -20.88 3.86 0.05
C ASN A 45 -21.75 4.08 1.31
N ASP A 46 -22.97 4.57 1.11
CA ASP A 46 -23.91 4.86 2.20
C ASP A 46 -24.26 3.64 3.06
N SER A 47 -24.29 2.45 2.46
CA SER A 47 -24.61 1.22 3.17
C SER A 47 -23.54 0.86 4.21
N ILE A 48 -22.26 1.07 3.87
CA ILE A 48 -21.14 0.86 4.79
C ILE A 48 -21.07 1.97 5.84
N GLN A 49 -21.34 3.22 5.45
CA GLN A 49 -21.35 4.37 6.37
C GLN A 49 -22.35 4.20 7.53
N ARG A 50 -23.47 3.50 7.31
CA ARG A 50 -24.51 3.26 8.34
C ARG A 50 -24.20 2.10 9.28
N ARG A 51 -23.10 1.38 9.08
CA ARG A 51 -22.76 0.23 9.93
C ARG A 51 -22.12 0.67 11.24
N SER A 52 -22.33 -0.11 12.30
CA SER A 52 -21.73 0.14 13.61
C SER A 52 -20.20 0.03 13.63
N ASP A 53 -19.61 -0.70 12.67
CA ASP A 53 -18.17 -0.90 12.49
C ASP A 53 -17.55 0.03 11.43
N PHE A 54 -18.24 1.12 11.04
CA PHE A 54 -17.79 2.06 9.99
C PHE A 54 -16.36 2.58 10.18
N ALA A 55 -15.98 2.96 11.42
CA ALA A 55 -14.64 3.47 11.71
C ALA A 55 -13.53 2.46 11.35
N LYS A 56 -13.79 1.17 11.52
CA LYS A 56 -12.88 0.11 11.12
C LYS A 56 -12.75 0.06 9.60
N PHE A 57 -13.87 0.08 8.87
CA PHE A 57 -13.87 0.12 7.40
C PHE A 57 -13.13 1.34 6.83
N GLN A 58 -13.25 2.51 7.47
CA GLN A 58 -12.50 3.71 7.10
C GLN A 58 -10.98 3.55 7.28
N GLN A 59 -10.55 3.01 8.43
CA GLN A 59 -9.14 2.75 8.70
C GLN A 59 -8.55 1.72 7.72
N ASP A 60 -9.34 0.68 7.44
CA ASP A 60 -9.01 -0.41 6.53
C ASP A 60 -8.89 0.09 5.08
N PHE A 61 -9.84 0.92 4.63
CA PHE A 61 -9.79 1.60 3.34
C PHE A 61 -8.53 2.46 3.18
N LEU A 62 -8.19 3.23 4.21
CA LEU A 62 -6.97 4.05 4.24
C LEU A 62 -5.69 3.21 4.20
N ASN A 63 -5.64 2.11 4.97
CA ASN A 63 -4.50 1.21 5.00
C ASN A 63 -4.24 0.59 3.62
N GLU A 64 -5.29 0.19 2.92
CA GLU A 64 -5.15 -0.36 1.57
C GLU A 64 -4.73 0.70 0.56
N ALA A 65 -5.29 1.90 0.64
CA ALA A 65 -4.85 3.04 -0.16
C ALA A 65 -3.34 3.30 0.00
N ILE A 66 -2.82 3.23 1.23
CA ILE A 66 -1.39 3.42 1.53
C ILE A 66 -0.54 2.24 1.02
N LYS A 67 -1.06 1.01 0.99
CA LYS A 67 -0.34 -0.13 0.40
C LYS A 67 -0.29 -0.02 -1.13
N LEU A 68 -1.44 0.24 -1.76
CA LEU A 68 -1.55 0.39 -3.20
C LEU A 68 -0.73 1.58 -3.72
N ALA A 69 -0.66 2.65 -2.94
CA ALA A 69 0.21 3.80 -3.19
C ALA A 69 1.67 3.40 -3.43
N LYS A 70 2.19 2.39 -2.72
CA LYS A 70 3.56 1.92 -2.88
C LYS A 70 3.79 1.13 -4.17
N CYS A 71 2.72 0.67 -4.82
CA CYS A 71 2.78 -0.06 -6.07
C CYS A 71 2.84 0.92 -7.25
N THR A 72 4.06 1.24 -7.71
CA THR A 72 4.27 2.08 -8.91
C THR A 72 4.60 1.19 -10.11
N HIS A 73 3.70 1.16 -11.10
CA HIS A 73 3.88 0.41 -12.34
C HIS A 73 2.96 1.00 -13.44
N PRO A 74 3.36 1.03 -14.74
CA PRO A 74 2.50 1.59 -15.81
C PRO A 74 1.14 0.90 -15.97
N HIS A 75 1.08 -0.39 -15.61
CA HIS A 75 -0.13 -1.22 -15.69
C HIS A 75 -0.91 -1.30 -14.35
N ILE A 76 -0.62 -0.41 -13.40
CA ILE A 76 -1.38 -0.24 -12.15
C ILE A 76 -1.91 1.20 -12.10
N VAL A 77 -3.18 1.38 -11.76
CA VAL A 77 -3.76 2.72 -11.58
C VAL A 77 -2.98 3.53 -10.54
N GLN A 78 -2.60 4.75 -10.89
CA GLN A 78 -1.85 5.59 -9.96
C GLN A 78 -2.79 6.23 -8.93
N ILE A 79 -2.49 6.08 -7.64
CA ILE A 79 -3.09 6.91 -6.60
C ILE A 79 -2.38 8.26 -6.59
N HIS A 80 -3.14 9.35 -6.72
CA HIS A 80 -2.62 10.71 -6.60
C HIS A 80 -2.52 11.12 -5.14
N GLU A 81 -3.59 10.91 -4.37
CA GLU A 81 -3.63 11.26 -2.95
C GLU A 81 -4.81 10.59 -2.24
N VAL A 82 -4.78 10.63 -0.91
CA VAL A 82 -5.91 10.29 -0.05
C VAL A 82 -6.38 11.55 0.66
N ILE A 83 -7.66 11.85 0.54
CA ILE A 83 -8.31 13.03 1.11
C ILE A 83 -9.37 12.62 2.12
N GLN A 84 -9.77 13.55 2.97
CA GLN A 84 -10.90 13.37 3.87
C GLN A 84 -11.92 14.48 3.63
N GLU A 85 -13.07 14.13 3.07
CA GLU A 85 -14.20 15.05 2.96
C GLU A 85 -15.15 14.81 4.13
N ASP A 86 -15.36 15.84 4.96
CA ASP A 86 -16.04 15.72 6.25
C ASP A 86 -15.44 14.62 7.14
N SER A 87 -16.16 13.51 7.30
CA SER A 87 -15.73 12.33 8.08
C SER A 87 -15.36 11.13 7.21
N LEU A 88 -15.29 11.32 5.89
CA LEU A 88 -15.20 10.25 4.91
C LEU A 88 -13.87 10.30 4.14
N TRP A 89 -13.02 9.30 4.37
CA TRP A 89 -11.80 9.08 3.61
C TRP A 89 -12.11 8.72 2.15
N CYS A 90 -11.41 9.36 1.22
CA CYS A 90 -11.54 9.17 -0.21
C CYS A 90 -10.17 8.96 -0.85
N MET A 91 -10.10 8.07 -1.82
CA MET A 91 -8.93 7.86 -2.66
C MET A 91 -9.09 8.62 -3.96
N VAL A 92 -8.17 9.55 -4.24
CA VAL A 92 -8.08 10.23 -5.53
C VAL A 92 -7.06 9.50 -6.39
N MET A 93 -7.48 9.03 -7.55
CA MET A 93 -6.68 8.21 -8.44
C MET A 93 -6.72 8.73 -9.87
N GLU A 94 -5.79 8.24 -10.67
CA GLU A 94 -5.71 8.50 -12.10
C GLU A 94 -7.02 8.14 -12.81
N TYR A 95 -7.48 9.02 -13.69
CA TYR A 95 -8.54 8.69 -14.64
C TYR A 95 -7.92 8.04 -15.87
N ILE A 96 -8.23 6.76 -16.09
CA ILE A 96 -7.83 6.04 -17.29
C ILE A 96 -8.87 6.32 -18.38
N ASP A 97 -8.49 7.12 -19.37
CA ASP A 97 -9.35 7.35 -20.53
C ASP A 97 -9.32 6.16 -21.47
N GLY A 98 -10.49 5.55 -21.70
CA GLY A 98 -10.70 4.43 -22.62
C GLY A 98 -11.77 3.46 -22.12
N GLU A 99 -11.76 2.25 -22.65
CA GLU A 99 -12.75 1.20 -22.34
C GLU A 99 -12.12 0.04 -21.57
N ASP A 100 -12.89 -0.65 -20.72
CA ASP A 100 -12.45 -1.88 -20.08
C ASP A 100 -12.53 -3.10 -21.02
N LEU A 101 -11.78 -4.14 -20.69
CA LEU A 101 -11.73 -5.36 -21.50
C LEU A 101 -13.07 -6.10 -21.57
N GLY A 102 -13.97 -5.92 -20.59
CA GLY A 102 -15.30 -6.51 -20.63
C GLY A 102 -16.13 -5.89 -21.75
N ASN A 103 -16.22 -4.57 -21.76
CA ASN A 103 -16.87 -3.81 -22.82
C ASN A 103 -16.23 -4.05 -24.20
N LEU A 104 -14.90 -4.16 -24.26
CA LEU A 104 -14.20 -4.49 -25.50
C LEU A 104 -14.70 -5.82 -26.11
N VAL A 105 -14.81 -6.87 -25.29
CA VAL A 105 -15.26 -8.20 -25.75
C VAL A 105 -16.76 -8.18 -26.09
N GLU A 106 -17.58 -7.47 -25.32
CA GLU A 106 -19.01 -7.31 -25.65
C GLU A 106 -19.21 -6.61 -27.01
N ASN A 107 -18.38 -5.61 -27.32
CA ASN A 107 -18.50 -4.79 -28.52
C ASN A 107 -17.85 -5.42 -29.76
N GLN A 108 -16.67 -6.03 -29.61
CA GLN A 108 -15.83 -6.49 -30.73
C GLN A 108 -15.81 -8.02 -30.86
N GLY A 109 -16.37 -8.75 -29.89
CA GLY A 109 -16.27 -10.19 -29.79
C GLY A 109 -14.99 -10.64 -29.08
N VAL A 110 -14.75 -11.94 -29.09
CA VAL A 110 -13.57 -12.55 -28.43
C VAL A 110 -12.26 -12.02 -29.02
N LEU A 111 -11.24 -11.91 -28.18
CA LEU A 111 -9.92 -11.44 -28.60
C LEU A 111 -9.12 -12.56 -29.27
N SER A 112 -8.17 -12.18 -30.13
CA SER A 112 -7.16 -13.14 -30.58
C SER A 112 -6.26 -13.58 -29.42
N GLU A 113 -5.72 -14.80 -29.51
CA GLU A 113 -4.78 -15.31 -28.49
C GLU A 113 -3.61 -14.35 -28.25
N ALA A 114 -3.04 -13.79 -29.31
CA ALA A 114 -1.94 -12.84 -29.21
C ALA A 114 -2.32 -11.56 -28.46
N GLU A 115 -3.50 -10.99 -28.73
CA GLU A 115 -3.97 -9.78 -28.05
C GLU A 115 -4.30 -10.04 -26.58
N ALA A 116 -5.02 -11.13 -26.29
CA ALA A 116 -5.34 -11.49 -24.91
C ALA A 116 -4.06 -11.73 -24.10
N LEU A 117 -3.09 -12.47 -24.64
CA LEU A 117 -1.81 -12.70 -23.98
C LEU A 117 -1.03 -11.41 -23.73
N ARG A 118 -1.07 -10.43 -24.65
CA ARG A 118 -0.46 -9.11 -24.45
C ARG A 118 -1.05 -8.40 -23.23
N TYR A 119 -2.37 -8.38 -23.09
CA TYR A 119 -3.02 -7.76 -21.93
C TYR A 119 -2.75 -8.53 -20.63
N ILE A 120 -2.82 -9.86 -20.67
CA ILE A 120 -2.53 -10.72 -19.52
C ILE A 120 -1.08 -10.57 -19.05
N GLN A 121 -0.13 -10.41 -19.98
CA GLN A 121 1.25 -10.11 -19.64
C GLN A 121 1.37 -8.81 -18.86
N GLN A 122 0.80 -7.72 -19.39
CA GLN A 122 0.85 -6.39 -18.77
C GLN A 122 0.27 -6.40 -17.34
N ILE A 123 -0.86 -7.08 -17.16
CA ILE A 123 -1.51 -7.21 -15.85
C ILE A 123 -0.74 -8.18 -14.93
N GLY A 124 -0.14 -9.23 -15.47
CA GLY A 124 0.69 -10.14 -14.69
C GLY A 124 1.98 -9.49 -14.16
N GLU A 125 2.61 -8.63 -14.97
CA GLU A 125 3.74 -7.77 -14.57
C GLU A 125 3.34 -6.79 -13.46
N ALA A 126 2.15 -6.18 -13.57
CA ALA A 126 1.58 -5.37 -12.50
C ALA A 126 1.36 -6.16 -11.20
N LEU A 127 0.75 -7.35 -11.28
CA LEU A 127 0.46 -8.17 -10.10
C LEU A 127 1.73 -8.65 -9.40
N THR A 128 2.82 -8.88 -10.13
CA THR A 128 4.14 -9.14 -9.55
C THR A 128 4.57 -8.03 -8.58
N VAL A 129 4.41 -6.76 -8.97
CA VAL A 129 4.69 -5.60 -8.10
C VAL A 129 3.75 -5.55 -6.89
N VAL A 130 2.46 -5.84 -7.11
CA VAL A 130 1.44 -5.87 -6.05
C VAL A 130 1.79 -6.93 -5.00
N HIS A 131 2.12 -8.15 -5.43
CA HIS A 131 2.44 -9.29 -4.56
C HIS A 131 3.75 -9.06 -3.80
N ASN A 132 4.75 -8.46 -4.43
CA ASN A 132 6.00 -8.06 -3.77
C ASN A 132 5.80 -7.01 -2.67
N ASN A 133 4.71 -6.23 -2.72
CA ASN A 133 4.29 -5.32 -1.66
C ASN A 133 3.34 -5.96 -0.64
N SER A 134 3.24 -7.31 -0.62
CA SER A 134 2.35 -8.07 0.27
C SER A 134 0.87 -7.66 0.16
N LEU A 135 0.46 -7.22 -1.03
CA LEU A 135 -0.92 -6.90 -1.37
C LEU A 135 -1.47 -7.98 -2.32
N LEU A 136 -2.78 -8.19 -2.33
CA LEU A 136 -3.49 -9.03 -3.31
C LEU A 136 -4.60 -8.19 -3.94
N HIS A 137 -4.83 -8.32 -5.25
CA HIS A 137 -5.86 -7.56 -5.95
C HIS A 137 -7.27 -8.07 -5.62
N ARG A 138 -7.46 -9.40 -5.66
CA ARG A 138 -8.67 -10.14 -5.28
C ARG A 138 -9.92 -9.92 -6.13
N ASP A 139 -9.97 -8.93 -7.01
CA ASP A 139 -11.10 -8.68 -7.90
C ASP A 139 -10.67 -8.54 -9.36
N ILE A 140 -9.78 -9.41 -9.83
CA ILE A 140 -9.32 -9.37 -11.23
C ILE A 140 -10.41 -9.95 -12.13
N LYS A 141 -10.84 -9.16 -13.12
CA LYS A 141 -11.83 -9.51 -14.13
C LYS A 141 -11.72 -8.52 -15.31
N PRO A 142 -12.29 -8.83 -16.49
CA PRO A 142 -12.23 -7.94 -17.65
C PRO A 142 -12.65 -6.48 -17.36
N GLN A 143 -13.69 -6.29 -16.54
CA GLN A 143 -14.24 -4.96 -16.21
C GLN A 143 -13.30 -4.11 -15.34
N ASN A 144 -12.32 -4.73 -14.68
CA ASN A 144 -11.34 -4.04 -13.84
C ASN A 144 -9.99 -3.85 -14.54
N ILE A 145 -9.95 -4.06 -15.86
CA ILE A 145 -8.77 -3.84 -16.70
C ILE A 145 -9.12 -2.82 -17.78
N MET A 146 -8.68 -1.58 -17.58
CA MET A 146 -8.92 -0.47 -18.51
C MET A 146 -7.87 -0.45 -19.61
N LEU A 147 -8.26 -0.17 -20.84
CA LEU A 147 -7.35 0.11 -21.93
C LEU A 147 -7.22 1.62 -22.13
N ARG A 148 -5.98 2.12 -22.17
CA ARG A 148 -5.72 3.52 -22.50
C ARG A 148 -6.06 3.81 -23.95
N SER A 149 -6.90 4.80 -24.22
CA SER A 149 -7.25 5.24 -25.58
C SER A 149 -6.04 5.63 -26.44
N SER A 150 -4.95 6.06 -25.82
CA SER A 150 -3.76 6.57 -26.53
C SER A 150 -2.89 5.48 -27.15
N ASN A 151 -2.81 4.30 -26.54
CA ASN A 151 -1.86 3.25 -26.92
C ASN A 151 -2.35 1.81 -26.67
N SER A 152 -3.60 1.65 -26.21
CA SER A 152 -4.19 0.36 -25.85
C SER A 152 -3.33 -0.43 -24.85
N GLU A 153 -2.69 0.25 -23.90
CA GLU A 153 -2.07 -0.41 -22.74
C GLU A 153 -3.13 -0.72 -21.68
N ALA A 154 -3.08 -1.93 -21.14
CA ALA A 154 -3.94 -2.37 -20.06
C ALA A 154 -3.48 -1.80 -18.71
N VAL A 155 -4.43 -1.36 -17.91
CA VAL A 155 -4.20 -0.82 -16.57
C VAL A 155 -5.15 -1.50 -15.60
N LEU A 156 -4.59 -2.14 -14.59
CA LEU A 156 -5.35 -2.75 -13.50
C LEU A 156 -5.93 -1.65 -12.61
N ILE A 157 -7.25 -1.60 -12.53
CA ILE A 157 -8.01 -0.67 -11.69
C ILE A 157 -8.76 -1.43 -10.60
N ASP A 158 -9.36 -0.68 -9.68
CA ASP A 158 -10.34 -1.18 -8.72
C ASP A 158 -9.85 -2.36 -7.86
N PHE A 159 -8.80 -2.11 -7.07
CA PHE A 159 -8.32 -3.06 -6.07
C PHE A 159 -9.44 -3.37 -5.08
N GLY A 160 -9.57 -4.65 -4.74
CA GLY A 160 -10.64 -5.22 -3.93
C GLY A 160 -10.60 -4.82 -2.46
N ILE A 161 -10.58 -3.51 -2.17
CA ILE A 161 -10.52 -2.85 -0.85
C ILE A 161 -11.68 -3.22 0.07
N ALA A 162 -12.62 -4.03 -0.41
CA ALA A 162 -13.72 -4.58 0.36
C ALA A 162 -13.41 -5.95 0.99
N ARG A 163 -12.52 -6.74 0.37
CA ARG A 163 -12.54 -8.22 0.49
C ARG A 163 -11.64 -8.73 1.62
N GLU A 164 -10.77 -7.89 2.18
CA GLU A 164 -9.95 -8.18 3.36
C GLU A 164 -10.75 -8.03 4.67
N PHE A 165 -11.81 -7.21 4.64
CA PHE A 165 -12.33 -6.58 5.86
C PHE A 165 -13.58 -7.24 6.43
N THR A 166 -14.09 -8.29 5.78
CA THR A 166 -15.25 -8.99 6.32
C THR A 166 -15.22 -10.51 6.13
N PRO A 167 -14.77 -11.26 7.15
CA PRO A 167 -14.95 -12.71 7.20
C PRO A 167 -16.43 -13.13 7.25
N ASN A 168 -17.33 -12.26 7.74
CA ASN A 168 -18.73 -12.57 8.04
C ASN A 168 -19.77 -12.02 7.03
N LEU A 169 -19.37 -11.26 6.00
CA LEU A 169 -20.31 -10.72 4.98
C LEU A 169 -20.46 -11.61 3.75
N THR A 170 -19.98 -12.85 3.79
CA THR A 170 -20.25 -13.84 2.73
C THR A 170 -21.74 -14.16 2.54
N LYS A 171 -22.62 -13.73 3.45
CA LYS A 171 -24.07 -13.99 3.38
C LYS A 171 -24.90 -13.01 2.52
N THR A 172 -24.39 -11.82 2.19
CA THR A 172 -25.17 -10.81 1.42
C THR A 172 -24.57 -10.45 0.06
N HIS A 173 -23.38 -10.95 -0.28
CA HIS A 173 -22.69 -10.66 -1.54
C HIS A 173 -22.75 -11.81 -2.56
N THR A 174 -23.84 -12.57 -2.56
CA THR A 174 -24.13 -13.67 -3.49
C THR A 174 -24.34 -13.25 -4.95
N LYS A 175 -24.26 -11.95 -5.27
CA LYS A 175 -24.32 -11.43 -6.64
C LYS A 175 -22.97 -10.86 -7.16
N ILE A 176 -22.06 -10.48 -6.25
CA ILE A 176 -20.74 -9.90 -6.57
C ILE A 176 -19.65 -10.98 -6.66
N LEU A 177 -19.92 -12.15 -6.08
CA LEU A 177 -19.03 -13.32 -6.10
C LEU A 177 -19.38 -14.31 -7.23
N SER A 178 -20.23 -13.94 -8.18
CA SER A 178 -20.94 -14.90 -9.05
C SER A 178 -20.45 -14.95 -10.49
N ASP A 179 -19.39 -14.21 -10.82
CA ASP A 179 -19.00 -14.00 -12.22
C ASP A 179 -17.92 -14.99 -12.71
N GLY A 180 -17.65 -16.06 -11.96
CA GLY A 180 -16.66 -17.09 -12.35
C GLY A 180 -15.19 -16.76 -12.06
N PHE A 181 -14.87 -15.50 -11.78
CA PHE A 181 -13.49 -15.04 -11.54
C PHE A 181 -12.97 -15.28 -10.11
N ALA A 182 -13.85 -15.47 -9.13
CA ALA A 182 -13.47 -15.65 -7.73
C ALA A 182 -13.14 -17.13 -7.41
N PRO A 183 -11.92 -17.46 -6.92
CA PRO A 183 -11.62 -18.82 -6.50
C PRO A 183 -12.27 -19.20 -5.16
N ILE A 184 -12.33 -20.51 -4.89
CA ILE A 184 -13.07 -21.08 -3.76
C ILE A 184 -12.60 -20.55 -2.39
N GLU A 185 -11.30 -20.27 -2.22
CA GLU A 185 -10.76 -19.74 -0.96
C GLU A 185 -11.25 -18.31 -0.63
N GLN A 186 -11.81 -17.57 -1.59
CA GLN A 186 -12.42 -16.27 -1.31
C GLN A 186 -13.80 -16.37 -0.64
N TYR A 187 -14.48 -17.52 -0.78
CA TYR A 187 -15.74 -17.79 -0.08
C TYR A 187 -15.51 -18.23 1.38
N GLY A 188 -14.28 -18.66 1.70
CA GLY A 188 -13.87 -19.04 3.04
C GLY A 188 -13.40 -17.85 3.87
N ALA A 189 -14.08 -17.59 4.98
CA ALA A 189 -13.71 -16.57 5.96
C ALA A 189 -12.30 -16.76 6.56
N ARG A 190 -11.88 -18.02 6.73
CA ARG A 190 -10.60 -18.42 7.34
C ARG A 190 -9.63 -19.07 6.34
N ALA A 191 -9.99 -19.12 5.06
CA ALA A 191 -9.13 -19.73 4.08
C ALA A 191 -7.91 -18.84 3.82
N LYS A 192 -6.73 -19.47 3.69
CA LYS A 192 -5.50 -18.77 3.34
C LYS A 192 -5.59 -18.25 1.91
N ARG A 193 -5.09 -17.04 1.71
CA ARG A 193 -5.05 -16.38 0.41
C ARG A 193 -3.60 -15.99 0.13
N GLY A 194 -3.19 -16.13 -1.12
CA GLY A 194 -1.85 -15.81 -1.58
C GLY A 194 -1.88 -15.37 -3.04
N ALA A 195 -0.71 -15.24 -3.66
CA ALA A 195 -0.61 -14.86 -5.07
C ALA A 195 -1.42 -15.79 -6.00
N TYR A 196 -1.50 -17.09 -5.67
CA TYR A 196 -2.32 -18.09 -6.36
C TYR A 196 -3.83 -17.77 -6.41
N THR A 197 -4.32 -16.87 -5.54
CA THR A 197 -5.71 -16.39 -5.57
C THR A 197 -5.91 -15.45 -6.75
N ASP A 198 -4.95 -14.56 -7.00
CA ASP A 198 -4.98 -13.65 -8.15
C ASP A 198 -4.62 -14.39 -9.45
N VAL A 199 -3.79 -15.44 -9.40
CA VAL A 199 -3.52 -16.33 -10.56
C VAL A 199 -4.82 -16.94 -11.09
N TYR A 200 -5.70 -17.46 -10.21
CA TYR A 200 -6.98 -18.00 -10.65
C TYR A 200 -7.81 -16.94 -11.36
N ALA A 201 -7.92 -15.75 -10.77
CA ALA A 201 -8.75 -14.68 -11.31
C ALA A 201 -8.20 -14.14 -12.65
N LEU A 202 -6.87 -14.06 -12.81
CA LEU A 202 -6.23 -13.71 -14.07
C LEU A 202 -6.40 -14.81 -15.14
N ALA A 203 -6.34 -16.09 -14.76
CA ALA A 203 -6.60 -17.21 -15.66
C ALA A 203 -8.09 -17.26 -16.10
N ALA A 204 -9.02 -17.00 -15.18
CA ALA A 204 -10.44 -16.85 -15.47
C ALA A 204 -10.73 -15.64 -16.38
N THR A 205 -9.97 -14.56 -16.22
CA THR A 205 -10.02 -13.40 -17.13
C THR A 205 -9.61 -13.83 -18.54
N LEU A 206 -8.46 -14.49 -18.69
CA LEU A 206 -7.99 -14.99 -19.99
C LEU A 206 -8.98 -15.96 -20.64
N TYR A 207 -9.59 -16.86 -19.85
CA TYR A 207 -10.68 -17.74 -20.29
C TYR A 207 -11.80 -16.92 -20.96
N SER A 208 -12.30 -15.91 -20.25
CA SER A 208 -13.43 -15.10 -20.73
C SER A 208 -13.08 -14.28 -21.96
N LEU A 209 -11.88 -13.71 -22.03
CA LEU A 209 -11.42 -12.94 -23.19
C LEU A 209 -11.34 -13.77 -24.49
N LEU A 210 -10.97 -15.06 -24.36
CA LEU A 210 -10.77 -15.95 -25.51
C LEU A 210 -12.02 -16.74 -25.91
N THR A 211 -12.94 -16.96 -24.98
CA THR A 211 -14.15 -17.77 -25.23
C THR A 211 -15.41 -16.93 -25.35
N GLY A 212 -15.41 -15.70 -24.80
CA GLY A 212 -16.60 -14.86 -24.69
C GLY A 212 -17.55 -15.32 -23.57
N GLU A 213 -17.19 -16.37 -22.84
CA GLU A 213 -18.05 -17.04 -21.89
C GLU A 213 -17.49 -16.94 -20.48
N LEU A 214 -18.38 -16.95 -19.48
CA LEU A 214 -17.95 -16.98 -18.09
C LEU A 214 -17.56 -18.41 -17.69
N PRO A 215 -16.43 -18.60 -16.99
CA PRO A 215 -16.07 -19.91 -16.49
C PRO A 215 -17.05 -20.37 -15.41
N THR A 216 -17.24 -21.68 -15.30
CA THR A 216 -18.06 -22.28 -14.23
C THR A 216 -17.59 -21.78 -12.86
N ILE A 217 -18.52 -21.28 -12.05
CA ILE A 217 -18.19 -20.68 -10.75
C ILE A 217 -17.52 -21.69 -9.81
N ALA A 218 -16.55 -21.22 -9.02
CA ALA A 218 -15.75 -22.09 -8.15
C ALA A 218 -16.57 -22.96 -7.17
N PRO A 219 -17.68 -22.50 -6.56
CA PRO A 219 -18.52 -23.35 -5.72
C PRO A 219 -19.15 -24.54 -6.46
N MET A 220 -19.57 -24.37 -7.72
CA MET A 220 -20.11 -25.47 -8.54
C MET A 220 -19.01 -26.46 -8.91
N ARG A 221 -17.81 -25.94 -9.21
CA ARG A 221 -16.65 -26.78 -9.48
C ARG A 221 -16.19 -27.58 -8.27
N ALA A 222 -16.28 -27.01 -7.08
CA ALA A 222 -15.97 -27.69 -5.82
C ALA A 222 -16.91 -28.87 -5.51
N ILE A 223 -18.13 -28.89 -6.07
CA ILE A 223 -19.06 -30.02 -5.96
C ILE A 223 -19.04 -30.97 -7.17
N GLY A 224 -18.05 -30.81 -8.07
CA GLY A 224 -17.79 -31.74 -9.17
C GLY A 224 -18.31 -31.33 -10.55
N ILE A 225 -18.81 -30.10 -10.73
CA ILE A 225 -19.12 -29.60 -12.08
C ILE A 225 -17.82 -29.19 -12.76
N GLU A 226 -17.44 -29.87 -13.84
CA GLU A 226 -16.20 -29.59 -14.54
C GLU A 226 -16.21 -28.22 -15.23
N LEU A 227 -15.02 -27.61 -15.33
CA LEU A 227 -14.81 -26.46 -16.18
C LEU A 227 -14.67 -26.96 -17.62
N GLU A 228 -15.47 -26.43 -18.53
CA GLU A 228 -15.29 -26.72 -19.95
C GLU A 228 -13.95 -26.17 -20.44
N GLU A 229 -13.24 -26.94 -21.27
CA GLU A 229 -11.94 -26.50 -21.76
C GLU A 229 -12.09 -25.35 -22.76
N PRO A 230 -11.35 -24.24 -22.61
CA PRO A 230 -11.44 -23.09 -23.53
C PRO A 230 -11.36 -23.49 -25.01
N LYS A 231 -10.48 -24.44 -25.34
CA LYS A 231 -10.26 -24.89 -26.72
C LYS A 231 -11.45 -25.64 -27.32
N LYS A 232 -12.33 -26.23 -26.50
CA LYS A 232 -13.58 -26.85 -27.00
C LYS A 232 -14.58 -25.79 -27.46
N MET A 233 -14.53 -24.60 -26.87
CA MET A 233 -15.39 -23.46 -27.20
C MET A 233 -14.79 -22.61 -28.33
N ASN A 234 -13.47 -22.43 -28.31
CA ASN A 234 -12.72 -21.72 -29.34
C ASN A 234 -11.50 -22.54 -29.78
N SER A 235 -11.64 -23.22 -30.92
CA SER A 235 -10.62 -24.12 -31.47
C SER A 235 -9.34 -23.42 -31.96
N SER A 236 -9.35 -22.08 -32.06
CA SER A 236 -8.16 -21.29 -32.40
C SER A 236 -7.16 -21.18 -31.25
N ILE A 237 -7.58 -21.49 -30.01
CA ILE A 237 -6.71 -21.47 -28.83
C ILE A 237 -5.67 -22.59 -28.93
N SER A 238 -4.40 -22.25 -28.69
CA SER A 238 -3.29 -23.20 -28.66
C SER A 238 -3.41 -24.17 -27.48
N ASP A 239 -2.86 -25.38 -27.62
CA ASP A 239 -2.87 -26.36 -26.53
C ASP A 239 -2.13 -25.83 -25.29
N ARG A 240 -1.10 -25.03 -25.51
CA ARG A 240 -0.33 -24.36 -24.45
C ARG A 240 -1.21 -23.43 -23.62
N VAL A 241 -1.91 -22.50 -24.27
CA VAL A 241 -2.77 -21.53 -23.59
C VAL A 241 -3.95 -22.24 -22.92
N ASN A 242 -4.56 -23.21 -23.59
CA ASN A 242 -5.63 -24.04 -23.00
C ASN A 242 -5.17 -24.69 -21.69
N GLN A 243 -4.02 -25.40 -21.71
CA GLN A 243 -3.49 -26.07 -20.53
C GLN A 243 -3.11 -25.08 -19.41
N ALA A 244 -2.53 -23.93 -19.76
CA ALA A 244 -2.18 -22.89 -18.79
C ALA A 244 -3.42 -22.29 -18.11
N ILE A 245 -4.51 -22.04 -18.84
CA ILE A 245 -5.79 -21.58 -18.28
C ILE A 245 -6.33 -22.62 -17.29
N ILE A 246 -6.44 -23.89 -17.71
CA ILE A 246 -6.91 -24.98 -16.84
C ILE A 246 -6.06 -25.09 -15.57
N LYS A 247 -4.72 -25.00 -15.72
CA LYS A 247 -3.79 -25.07 -14.59
C LYS A 247 -3.90 -23.87 -13.63
N GLY A 248 -4.07 -22.66 -14.16
CA GLY A 248 -4.28 -21.45 -13.36
C GLY A 248 -5.62 -21.48 -12.62
N MET A 249 -6.61 -22.15 -13.19
CA MET A 249 -7.95 -22.29 -12.64
C MET A 249 -8.17 -23.57 -11.82
N GLU A 250 -7.12 -24.28 -11.38
CA GLU A 250 -7.27 -25.45 -10.50
C GLU A 250 -8.11 -25.12 -9.26
N ILE A 251 -8.98 -26.02 -8.79
CA ILE A 251 -9.83 -25.69 -7.63
C ILE A 251 -9.02 -25.66 -6.34
N ASN A 252 -8.13 -26.63 -6.16
CA ASN A 252 -7.24 -26.69 -4.99
C ASN A 252 -6.08 -25.68 -5.16
N PRO A 253 -5.92 -24.70 -4.25
CA PRO A 253 -4.89 -23.68 -4.38
C PRO A 253 -3.46 -24.21 -4.51
N GLU A 254 -3.14 -25.30 -3.81
CA GLU A 254 -1.82 -25.95 -3.84
C GLU A 254 -1.48 -26.55 -5.22
N ASN A 255 -2.50 -26.82 -6.05
CA ASN A 255 -2.32 -27.35 -7.40
C ASN A 255 -2.13 -26.24 -8.44
N ARG A 256 -2.33 -24.96 -8.09
CA ARG A 256 -2.08 -23.82 -8.98
C ARG A 256 -0.60 -23.43 -8.96
N PRO A 257 -0.12 -22.69 -9.98
CA PRO A 257 1.11 -21.93 -9.83
C PRO A 257 1.02 -20.99 -8.63
N GLN A 258 2.07 -20.97 -7.82
CA GLN A 258 2.08 -20.24 -6.55
C GLN A 258 2.46 -18.76 -6.71
N SER A 259 2.88 -18.35 -7.91
CA SER A 259 3.19 -16.97 -8.30
C SER A 259 2.61 -16.67 -9.69
N VAL A 260 2.43 -15.38 -9.99
CA VAL A 260 1.94 -14.94 -11.31
C VAL A 260 3.00 -15.20 -12.38
N GLU A 261 4.26 -15.00 -12.03
CA GLU A 261 5.41 -15.24 -12.88
C GLU A 261 5.51 -16.71 -13.30
N ASP A 262 5.26 -17.65 -12.38
CA ASP A 262 5.25 -19.08 -12.73
C ASP A 262 4.09 -19.44 -13.64
N TRP A 263 2.93 -18.80 -13.50
CA TRP A 263 1.82 -19.00 -14.42
C TRP A 263 2.08 -18.39 -15.80
N LEU A 264 2.67 -17.20 -15.90
CA LEU A 264 3.04 -16.56 -17.17
C LEU A 264 4.04 -17.40 -17.98
N LYS A 265 4.99 -18.09 -17.32
CA LYS A 265 5.90 -19.04 -17.98
C LYS A 265 5.14 -20.18 -18.68
N LEU A 266 4.03 -20.66 -18.10
CA LEU A 266 3.20 -21.70 -18.72
C LEU A 266 2.58 -21.19 -20.04
N LEU A 267 2.22 -19.90 -20.11
CA LEU A 267 1.71 -19.26 -21.33
C LEU A 267 2.80 -19.02 -22.39
N GLY A 268 4.08 -19.13 -22.04
CA GLY A 268 5.19 -18.81 -22.95
C GLY A 268 5.45 -17.32 -23.09
N VAL A 269 4.94 -16.57 -22.12
CA VAL A 269 5.18 -15.16 -21.97
C VAL A 269 6.42 -15.01 -21.10
N GLU A 270 7.49 -14.48 -21.66
CA GLU A 270 8.63 -14.05 -20.85
C GLU A 270 8.26 -12.74 -20.17
N VAL A 271 8.19 -12.76 -18.85
CA VAL A 271 8.18 -11.52 -18.05
C VAL A 271 9.44 -10.78 -18.43
N ALA A 272 9.31 -9.62 -19.07
CA ALA A 272 10.48 -8.84 -19.40
C ALA A 272 11.18 -8.54 -18.06
N SER A 273 12.39 -9.07 -17.87
CA SER A 273 13.29 -8.65 -16.79
C SER A 273 13.80 -7.23 -17.03
N LYS A 274 12.96 -6.35 -17.58
CA LYS A 274 13.04 -4.95 -17.23
C LYS A 274 12.76 -4.95 -15.75
N ILE A 275 13.84 -4.91 -14.97
CA ILE A 275 13.83 -4.11 -13.75
C ILE A 275 13.11 -2.85 -14.20
N TYR A 276 11.83 -2.71 -13.85
CA TYR A 276 11.18 -1.43 -13.86
C TYR A 276 11.95 -0.68 -12.79
N SER A 277 13.13 -0.17 -13.16
CA SER A 277 13.80 0.90 -12.48
C SER A 277 12.71 1.92 -12.37
N ALA A 278 12.25 2.14 -11.13
CA ALA A 278 11.21 3.10 -10.85
C ALA A 278 11.43 4.28 -11.81
N PRO A 279 10.43 4.65 -12.64
CA PRO A 279 10.58 5.81 -13.51
C PRO A 279 11.18 6.94 -12.66
N PRO A 280 12.15 7.71 -13.21
CA PRO A 280 12.98 8.63 -12.43
C PRO A 280 12.05 9.37 -11.48
N LYS A 281 12.24 9.18 -10.16
CA LYS A 281 11.33 9.63 -9.10
C LYS A 281 10.62 10.90 -9.56
N GLN A 282 9.43 10.76 -10.16
CA GLN A 282 8.51 11.87 -10.13
C GLN A 282 8.15 11.89 -8.67
N THR A 283 8.73 12.87 -7.98
CA THR A 283 8.46 13.24 -6.60
C THR A 283 7.01 13.69 -6.49
N ASN A 284 6.06 12.83 -6.84
CA ASN A 284 4.80 12.77 -6.17
C ASN A 284 5.08 11.95 -4.91
N SER A 285 5.77 12.60 -3.96
CA SER A 285 5.72 12.21 -2.56
C SER A 285 4.25 11.96 -2.26
N PHE A 286 3.87 10.73 -1.93
CA PHE A 286 2.55 10.47 -1.35
C PHE A 286 2.32 11.48 -0.23
N PRO A 287 1.40 12.45 -0.37
CA PRO A 287 1.15 13.35 0.71
C PRO A 287 0.27 12.59 1.68
N VAL A 288 0.87 12.02 2.73
CA VAL A 288 0.21 11.80 4.04
C VAL A 288 -0.08 13.16 4.71
N ILE A 289 -0.17 14.23 3.93
CA ILE A 289 0.24 15.56 4.35
C ILE A 289 -0.52 16.63 3.53
N SER A 290 -1.84 16.60 3.54
CA SER A 290 -2.61 17.84 3.35
C SER A 290 -2.79 18.61 4.67
N SER A 291 -2.33 18.04 5.79
CA SER A 291 -2.46 18.58 7.14
C SER A 291 -1.15 18.72 7.93
N LEU A 292 0.05 18.59 7.32
CA LEU A 292 1.26 18.96 8.10
C LEU A 292 1.17 20.42 8.46
N LYS A 293 1.39 20.68 9.74
CA LYS A 293 1.88 21.97 10.20
C LYS A 293 3.17 22.29 9.43
N SER A 294 3.30 23.52 8.97
CA SER A 294 4.47 24.01 8.19
C SER A 294 5.81 23.67 8.83
N ASP A 295 5.82 23.55 10.16
CA ASP A 295 6.98 23.25 10.98
C ASP A 295 7.70 21.95 10.58
N TYR A 296 7.00 21.01 9.97
CA TYR A 296 7.56 19.70 9.59
C TYR A 296 7.98 19.56 8.14
N TYR A 297 7.73 20.56 7.28
CA TYR A 297 8.09 20.48 5.85
C TYR A 297 9.57 20.28 5.65
N LYS A 298 10.40 20.95 6.45
CA LYS A 298 11.85 20.80 6.38
C LYS A 298 12.29 19.37 6.67
N LEU A 299 11.72 18.73 7.69
CA LEU A 299 12.01 17.32 8.00
C LEU A 299 11.54 16.41 6.85
N ARG A 300 10.32 16.61 6.36
CA ARG A 300 9.76 15.87 5.22
C ARG A 300 10.69 15.93 3.99
N ASP A 301 11.11 17.13 3.61
CA ASP A 301 11.90 17.36 2.41
C ASP A 301 13.30 16.73 2.52
N LEU A 302 13.94 16.89 3.69
CA LEU A 302 15.22 16.23 3.97
C LEU A 302 15.12 14.70 3.90
N LEU A 303 14.03 14.13 4.39
CA LEU A 303 13.79 12.68 4.31
C LEU A 303 13.50 12.22 2.87
N ALA A 304 12.71 12.99 2.11
CA ALA A 304 12.39 12.71 0.71
C ALA A 304 13.65 12.71 -0.17
N ASP A 305 14.58 13.63 0.10
CA ASP A 305 15.87 13.75 -0.59
C ASP A 305 16.87 12.65 -0.17
N GLY A 306 16.53 11.82 0.82
CA GLY A 306 17.46 10.85 1.40
C GLY A 306 18.62 11.53 2.15
N ASN A 307 18.48 12.80 2.54
CA ASN A 307 19.43 13.51 3.37
C ASN A 307 19.23 13.12 4.85
N TRP A 308 19.57 11.87 5.17
CA TRP A 308 19.37 11.27 6.50
C TRP A 308 20.03 12.05 7.63
N ARG A 309 21.19 12.64 7.36
CA ARG A 309 21.90 13.47 8.34
C ARG A 309 21.17 14.78 8.61
N GLY A 310 20.74 15.47 7.56
CA GLY A 310 19.93 16.67 7.69
C GLY A 310 18.61 16.38 8.42
N ALA A 311 17.92 15.30 8.04
CA ALA A 311 16.68 14.87 8.68
C ALA A 311 16.86 14.57 10.17
N ASN A 312 17.98 13.96 10.55
CA ASN A 312 18.31 13.71 11.95
C ASN A 312 18.48 15.00 12.75
N ILE A 313 19.23 15.95 12.19
CA ILE A 313 19.45 17.28 12.81
C ILE A 313 18.11 18.00 12.95
N GLU A 314 17.28 17.98 11.90
CA GLU A 314 15.97 18.64 11.93
C GLU A 314 15.01 18.00 12.93
N THR A 315 15.02 16.66 13.03
CA THR A 315 14.25 15.94 14.06
C THR A 315 14.67 16.40 15.46
N SER A 316 15.97 16.57 15.69
CA SER A 316 16.49 17.05 16.97
C SER A 316 16.03 18.48 17.27
N ASN A 317 16.04 19.36 16.27
CA ASN A 317 15.55 20.74 16.41
C ASN A 317 14.06 20.79 16.72
N LEU A 318 13.25 19.98 16.05
CA LEU A 318 11.81 19.85 16.30
C LEU A 318 11.53 19.34 17.72
N MET A 319 12.21 18.28 18.14
CA MET A 319 12.05 17.74 19.49
C MET A 319 12.40 18.78 20.56
N LEU A 320 13.47 19.56 20.36
CA LEU A 320 13.86 20.64 21.27
C LEU A 320 12.85 21.79 21.28
N SER A 321 12.32 22.23 20.14
CA SER A 321 11.35 23.32 20.09
C SER A 321 10.02 22.95 20.75
N LEU A 322 9.60 21.69 20.60
CA LEU A 322 8.37 21.16 21.20
C LEU A 322 8.47 20.98 22.71
N GLY A 323 9.60 20.49 23.22
CA GLY A 323 9.78 20.22 24.65
C GLY A 323 10.33 21.40 25.46
N CYS A 324 11.12 22.28 24.84
CA CYS A 324 11.83 23.39 25.49
C CYS A 324 11.82 24.67 24.62
N PRO A 325 10.71 25.43 24.59
CA PRO A 325 10.58 26.64 23.74
C PRO A 325 11.62 27.75 24.04
N THR A 326 12.20 27.76 25.24
CA THR A 326 13.22 28.72 25.70
C THR A 326 14.65 28.18 25.53
N LYS A 327 15.12 28.02 24.29
CA LYS A 327 16.53 27.69 23.93
C LYS A 327 17.25 26.73 24.90
N GLY A 328 16.65 25.58 25.19
CA GLY A 328 17.34 24.48 25.87
C GLY A 328 18.36 23.81 24.95
N ARG A 329 19.52 23.39 25.47
CA ARG A 329 20.50 22.61 24.69
C ARG A 329 20.17 21.11 24.63
N TRP A 330 19.29 20.62 25.49
CA TRP A 330 18.82 19.24 25.58
C TRP A 330 17.43 19.17 26.22
N LEU A 331 16.73 18.05 26.04
CA LEU A 331 15.46 17.73 26.71
C LEU A 331 15.73 17.00 28.04
N ASP A 332 15.13 17.48 29.12
CA ASP A 332 15.03 16.74 30.38
C ASP A 332 13.77 15.86 30.42
N SER A 333 13.67 15.00 31.44
CA SER A 333 12.54 14.05 31.60
C SER A 333 11.18 14.74 31.74
N GLU A 334 11.10 15.96 32.27
CA GLU A 334 9.84 16.70 32.41
C GLU A 334 9.44 17.36 31.09
N SER A 335 10.40 17.88 30.34
CA SER A 335 10.17 18.44 29.01
C SER A 335 9.73 17.40 27.99
N ILE A 336 10.25 16.16 28.07
CA ILE A 336 9.78 15.04 27.22
C ILE A 336 8.28 14.78 27.42
N LYS A 337 7.81 14.81 28.67
CA LYS A 337 6.39 14.55 29.00
C LYS A 337 5.45 15.58 28.39
N LYS A 338 5.91 16.83 28.17
CA LYS A 338 5.13 17.94 27.63
C LYS A 338 4.89 17.85 26.13
N ILE A 339 5.74 17.12 25.40
CA ILE A 339 5.56 16.91 23.96
C ILE A 339 4.28 16.07 23.75
N SER A 340 3.39 16.52 22.85
CA SER A 340 2.14 15.81 22.61
C SER A 340 2.37 14.52 21.83
N CYS A 341 1.49 13.54 21.99
CA CYS A 341 1.58 12.28 21.23
C CYS A 341 1.40 12.51 19.72
N GLU A 342 0.62 13.52 19.34
CA GLU A 342 0.43 13.90 17.94
C GLU A 342 1.78 14.23 17.28
N GLU A 343 2.62 15.02 17.94
CA GLU A 343 3.92 15.42 17.38
C GLU A 343 4.87 14.23 17.24
N PHE A 344 4.89 13.33 18.23
CA PHE A 344 5.65 12.08 18.14
C PHE A 344 5.19 11.21 16.97
N HIS A 345 3.88 11.06 16.77
CA HIS A 345 3.33 10.28 15.66
C HIS A 345 3.65 10.91 14.30
N ILE A 346 3.64 12.24 14.18
CA ILE A 346 3.99 12.92 12.93
C ILE A 346 5.44 12.63 12.57
N ILE A 347 6.36 12.84 13.50
CA ILE A 347 7.80 12.62 13.28
C ILE A 347 8.07 11.14 12.97
N ASP A 348 7.48 10.23 13.76
CA ASP A 348 7.65 8.78 13.57
C ASP A 348 7.17 8.32 12.19
N LYS A 349 5.95 8.74 11.78
CA LYS A 349 5.40 8.42 10.46
C LYS A 349 6.28 8.94 9.33
N LEU A 350 6.83 10.15 9.45
CA LEU A 350 7.75 10.69 8.44
C LEU A 350 8.98 9.79 8.28
N TRP A 351 9.64 9.43 9.39
CA TRP A 351 10.81 8.55 9.35
C TRP A 351 10.48 7.16 8.77
N ILE A 352 9.39 6.54 9.20
CA ILE A 352 8.95 5.22 8.71
C ILE A 352 8.67 5.28 7.22
N ASN A 353 7.92 6.28 6.76
CA ASN A 353 7.49 6.37 5.37
C ASN A 353 8.69 6.49 4.43
N TYR A 354 9.60 7.42 4.70
CA TYR A 354 10.73 7.68 3.81
C TYR A 354 11.85 6.65 3.91
N SER A 355 11.98 5.97 5.06
CA SER A 355 12.97 4.89 5.26
C SER A 355 12.46 3.51 4.90
N ASN A 356 11.24 3.38 4.36
CA ASN A 356 10.58 2.11 4.08
C ASN A 356 10.49 1.19 5.32
N GLY A 357 10.07 1.76 6.47
CA GLY A 357 9.88 1.06 7.73
C GLY A 357 11.17 0.75 8.51
N LYS A 358 12.30 1.28 8.07
CA LYS A 358 13.61 0.95 8.65
C LYS A 358 13.99 1.80 9.85
N PHE A 359 13.56 3.05 9.87
CA PHE A 359 13.88 4.09 10.86
C PHE A 359 12.59 4.67 11.45
N GLY A 360 12.66 5.13 12.69
CA GLY A 360 11.50 5.66 13.43
C GLY A 360 11.58 5.36 14.93
N PHE A 361 10.86 6.15 15.72
CA PHE A 361 10.68 5.97 17.15
C PHE A 361 9.98 4.65 17.48
N SER A 362 8.94 4.26 16.74
CA SER A 362 8.25 2.97 16.96
C SER A 362 9.13 1.77 16.62
N ILE A 363 10.02 1.91 15.63
CA ILE A 363 11.03 0.88 15.31
C ILE A 363 12.02 0.76 16.47
N GLN A 364 12.50 1.88 17.00
CA GLN A 364 13.38 1.90 18.17
C GLN A 364 12.70 1.34 19.42
N HIS A 365 11.42 1.66 19.65
CA HIS A 365 10.65 1.16 20.77
C HIS A 365 10.54 -0.38 20.75
N LYS A 366 10.23 -0.98 19.60
CA LYS A 366 10.22 -2.44 19.43
C LYS A 366 11.57 -3.10 19.72
N ILE A 367 12.66 -2.48 19.29
CA ILE A 367 14.02 -2.97 19.57
C ILE A 367 14.31 -2.87 21.08
N TRP A 368 13.90 -1.77 21.71
CA TRP A 368 14.04 -1.54 23.16
C TRP A 368 13.32 -2.61 23.99
N ASP A 369 12.09 -2.96 23.62
CA ASP A 369 11.31 -4.02 24.27
C ASP A 369 11.96 -5.39 24.10
N THR A 370 12.48 -5.68 22.90
CA THR A 370 13.15 -6.94 22.60
C THR A 370 14.38 -7.18 23.50
N VAL A 371 15.07 -6.10 23.87
CA VAL A 371 16.23 -6.15 24.78
C VAL A 371 15.87 -5.88 26.24
N GLN A 372 14.58 -5.84 26.58
CA GLN A 372 14.06 -5.62 27.94
C GLN A 372 14.66 -4.37 28.61
N GLY A 373 14.85 -3.30 27.83
CA GLY A 373 15.42 -2.04 28.30
C GLY A 373 16.92 -2.06 28.60
N ASN A 374 17.66 -3.08 28.14
CA ASN A 374 19.12 -3.10 28.20
C ASN A 374 19.72 -2.12 27.17
N VAL A 375 20.16 -0.96 27.64
CA VAL A 375 20.70 0.14 26.80
C VAL A 375 21.90 -0.28 25.95
N ASP A 376 22.74 -1.18 26.46
CA ASP A 376 23.95 -1.64 25.82
C ASP A 376 23.64 -2.59 24.65
N GLN A 377 22.66 -3.48 24.84
CA GLN A 377 22.15 -4.36 23.78
C GLN A 377 21.36 -3.58 22.75
N PHE A 378 20.55 -2.61 23.17
CA PHE A 378 19.86 -1.68 22.27
C PHE A 378 20.87 -0.97 21.36
N GLY A 379 21.91 -0.37 21.95
CA GLY A 379 22.98 0.31 21.23
C GLY A 379 23.71 -0.58 20.22
N ASN A 380 23.91 -1.87 20.54
CA ASN A 380 24.49 -2.83 19.60
C ASN A 380 23.56 -3.09 18.40
N LEU A 381 22.26 -3.27 18.64
CA LEU A 381 21.29 -3.59 17.57
C LEU A 381 21.04 -2.41 16.63
N VAL A 382 20.92 -1.19 17.16
CA VAL A 382 20.75 0.01 16.34
C VAL A 382 22.05 0.52 15.76
N GLY A 383 23.21 -0.06 16.11
CA GLY A 383 24.52 0.32 15.57
C GLY A 383 25.11 1.60 16.16
N TRP A 384 24.73 1.97 17.38
CA TRP A 384 25.33 3.08 18.14
C TRP A 384 26.48 2.61 19.05
N ARG A 385 26.69 1.29 19.15
CA ARG A 385 27.76 0.67 19.93
C ARG A 385 28.49 -0.39 19.10
N VAL A 386 29.82 -0.33 19.09
CA VAL A 386 30.70 -1.23 18.33
C VAL A 386 31.83 -1.70 19.26
N LYS A 387 32.08 -3.00 19.33
CA LYS A 387 33.11 -3.61 20.20
C LYS A 387 33.05 -3.13 21.66
N HIS A 388 31.83 -3.07 22.22
CA HIS A 388 31.53 -2.62 23.59
C HIS A 388 31.73 -1.12 23.88
N SER A 389 32.03 -0.31 22.87
CA SER A 389 32.14 1.14 23.01
C SER A 389 31.06 1.85 22.22
N TRP A 390 30.37 2.82 22.85
CA TRP A 390 29.50 3.75 22.13
C TRP A 390 30.33 4.48 21.07
N ILE A 391 29.75 4.82 19.92
CA ILE A 391 30.48 5.55 18.87
C ILE A 391 30.09 7.02 18.85
N GLN A 392 31.00 7.87 18.39
CA GLN A 392 30.73 9.30 18.23
C GLN A 392 29.68 9.52 17.14
N TYR A 393 28.82 10.55 17.31
CA TYR A 393 27.82 10.92 16.30
C TYR A 393 28.44 11.18 14.92
N SER A 394 29.65 11.74 14.89
CA SER A 394 30.45 11.91 13.67
C SER A 394 30.76 10.60 12.93
N LYS A 395 30.63 9.45 13.60
CA LYS A 395 30.83 8.09 13.06
C LYS A 395 29.52 7.35 12.78
N TYR A 396 28.36 7.98 12.98
CA TYR A 396 27.06 7.35 12.68
C TYR A 396 26.90 7.16 11.17
N ASN A 397 26.13 6.14 10.79
CA ASN A 397 25.88 5.81 9.40
C ASN A 397 24.61 6.50 8.90
N PHE A 398 24.75 7.65 8.23
CA PHE A 398 23.63 8.38 7.64
C PHE A 398 23.29 7.87 6.24
N SER A 399 22.99 6.59 6.15
CA SER A 399 22.58 5.92 4.92
C SER A 399 21.36 5.04 5.19
N ILE A 400 20.53 4.82 4.17
CA ILE A 400 19.46 3.84 4.21
C ILE A 400 19.98 2.43 4.53
N ASN A 401 21.28 2.15 4.33
CA ASN A 401 21.90 0.86 4.65
C ASN A 401 22.32 0.69 6.12
N ALA A 402 22.12 1.70 6.99
CA ALA A 402 22.40 1.58 8.42
C ALA A 402 21.56 0.47 9.10
N PRO A 403 21.88 0.03 10.32
CA PRO A 403 21.07 -0.96 11.03
C PRO A 403 19.62 -0.51 11.27
N HIS A 404 18.70 -1.45 11.48
CA HIS A 404 17.30 -1.12 11.80
C HIS A 404 17.22 -0.28 13.08
N GLY A 405 16.40 0.77 13.07
CA GLY A 405 16.28 1.70 14.20
C GLY A 405 17.48 2.62 14.43
N HIS A 406 18.49 2.64 13.53
CA HIS A 406 19.67 3.51 13.68
C HIS A 406 19.31 5.00 13.72
N LEU A 407 18.21 5.41 13.07
CA LEU A 407 17.74 6.78 13.02
C LEU A 407 16.24 6.85 13.41
N PRO A 408 15.76 8.03 13.87
CA PRO A 408 16.55 9.19 14.26
C PRO A 408 17.38 8.94 15.52
N ALA A 409 18.63 9.37 15.53
CA ALA A 409 19.52 9.34 16.68
C ALA A 409 19.15 10.45 17.67
N TYR A 410 18.60 10.05 18.81
CA TYR A 410 18.05 10.96 19.82
C TYR A 410 19.01 11.29 20.97
N LEU A 411 20.14 10.59 21.07
CA LEU A 411 21.10 10.77 22.16
C LEU A 411 21.68 12.20 22.21
N GLU A 412 21.81 12.90 21.08
CA GLU A 412 22.31 14.28 21.07
C GLU A 412 21.33 15.27 21.72
N PHE A 413 20.04 15.23 21.38
CA PHE A 413 19.06 16.12 22.01
C PHE A 413 18.66 15.71 23.42
N LEU A 414 18.99 14.49 23.86
CA LEU A 414 18.92 14.09 25.27
C LEU A 414 20.16 14.54 26.08
N GLY A 415 21.15 15.20 25.45
CA GLY A 415 22.30 15.80 26.11
C GLY A 415 23.46 14.85 26.40
N PHE A 416 23.55 13.72 25.68
CA PHE A 416 24.71 12.86 25.72
C PHE A 416 25.84 13.48 24.90
N VAL A 417 27.00 13.69 25.52
CA VAL A 417 28.15 14.32 24.87
C VAL A 417 29.40 13.46 25.03
N TRP A 418 30.29 13.60 24.07
CA TRP A 418 31.61 13.04 24.12
C TRP A 418 32.55 14.04 24.79
N LYS A 419 33.13 13.68 25.94
CA LYS A 419 34.15 14.49 26.60
C LYS A 419 35.37 13.61 26.91
N ASP A 420 36.52 13.99 26.39
CA ASP A 420 37.82 13.34 26.67
C ASP A 420 37.85 11.81 26.43
N GLY A 421 37.20 11.35 25.36
CA GLY A 421 37.16 9.92 24.99
C GLY A 421 36.16 9.07 25.78
N TRP A 422 35.40 9.66 26.70
CA TRP A 422 34.28 9.04 27.39
C TRP A 422 32.94 9.49 26.83
N PHE A 423 32.01 8.53 26.71
CA PHE A 423 30.60 8.78 26.43
C PHE A 423 29.88 8.98 27.77
N GLY A 424 29.27 10.14 27.98
CA GLY A 424 28.52 10.41 29.21
C GLY A 424 27.57 11.59 29.07
N ALA A 425 26.44 11.53 29.77
CA ALA A 425 25.56 12.69 29.94
C ALA A 425 26.19 13.71 30.89
N TYR A 426 25.85 14.99 30.74
CA TYR A 426 26.06 15.95 31.83
C TYR A 426 25.22 15.51 33.04
N TRP A 427 25.87 14.89 34.02
CA TRP A 427 25.37 14.47 35.34
C TRP A 427 24.49 13.20 35.40
N ASP A 428 24.53 12.58 36.59
CA ASP A 428 24.12 11.23 37.06
C ASP A 428 22.66 10.78 36.79
N GLY A 429 22.15 10.97 35.56
CA GLY A 429 20.77 10.70 35.14
C GLY A 429 20.65 9.80 33.89
N ASP A 430 21.70 9.03 33.59
CA ASP A 430 22.01 8.45 32.26
C ASP A 430 20.87 7.63 31.62
N LEU A 431 20.09 6.88 32.41
CA LEU A 431 18.93 6.14 31.89
C LEU A 431 17.59 6.86 32.06
N SER A 432 17.49 7.88 32.92
CA SER A 432 16.17 8.44 33.29
C SER A 432 15.52 9.19 32.13
N ARG A 433 16.32 9.80 31.24
CA ARG A 433 15.82 10.48 30.03
C ARG A 433 15.43 9.50 28.93
N VAL A 434 16.23 8.46 28.70
CA VAL A 434 15.89 7.38 27.76
C VAL A 434 14.62 6.66 28.21
N LYS A 435 14.54 6.31 29.51
CA LYS A 435 13.32 5.73 30.10
C LYS A 435 12.13 6.67 30.03
N ALA A 436 12.31 7.97 30.22
CA ALA A 436 11.22 8.94 30.07
C ALA A 436 10.73 9.02 28.62
N LEU A 437 11.64 8.98 27.64
CA LEU A 437 11.30 8.97 26.22
C LEU A 437 10.56 7.69 25.83
N VAL A 438 11.06 6.53 26.25
CA VAL A 438 10.39 5.23 26.01
C VAL A 438 9.04 5.16 26.71
N SER A 439 8.95 5.57 27.98
CA SER A 439 7.67 5.61 28.70
C SER A 439 6.68 6.55 28.03
N LYS A 440 7.15 7.65 27.43
CA LYS A 440 6.31 8.54 26.64
C LYS A 440 5.83 7.88 25.34
N TRP A 441 6.70 7.13 24.66
CA TRP A 441 6.30 6.33 23.49
C TRP A 441 5.24 5.29 23.84
N GLU A 442 5.41 4.57 24.95
CA GLU A 442 4.43 3.63 25.47
C GLU A 442 3.09 4.31 25.77
N GLN A 443 3.08 5.45 26.46
CA GLN A 443 1.86 6.24 26.72
C GLN A 443 1.17 6.71 25.44
N CYS A 444 1.96 7.00 24.40
CA CYS A 444 1.46 7.46 23.12
C CYS A 444 1.10 6.32 22.16
N ASN A 445 1.25 5.05 22.54
CA ASN A 445 1.10 3.90 21.65
C ASN A 445 1.93 4.03 20.35
N ILE A 446 3.17 4.51 20.49
CA ILE A 446 4.17 4.58 19.41
C ILE A 446 4.76 3.19 19.17
#